data_AF-A0A1Q8QHQ1-F1
#
_entry.id   AF-A0A1Q8QHQ1-F1
#
_cell.length_a   1.000
_cell.length_b   1.000
_cell.length_c   1.000
_cell.angle_alpha   90.00
_cell.angle_beta   90.00
_cell.angle_gamma   90.00
#
_symmetry.space_group_name_H-M   'P 1'
#
loop_
_entity.id
_entity.type
_entity.pdbx_description
1 polymer ?
#
loop_
_entity_poly.entity_id
_entity_poly.type
_entity_poly.pdbx_seq_one_letter_code
_entity_poly.pdbx_strand_id
1 'polypeptide(L)' 'MNAERAKAEGEAKGNAETICQYIEVRFGAESQSLQDTVRTITDLDVLSRIINRIFVVNHLDEAKTLIQSSFVSQ' A
#
# COMPACT_ATOMS: atom_id res chain seq x y z
N MET A 1 9.01 -18.31 15.91
CA MET A 1 8.70 -17.60 14.65
C MET A 1 9.25 -18.46 13.51
N ASN A 2 8.40 -18.91 12.57
CA ASN A 2 8.85 -19.69 11.40
C ASN A 2 9.50 -18.73 10.38
N ALA A 3 10.59 -19.16 9.73
CA ALA A 3 11.34 -18.34 8.77
C ALA A 3 10.47 -17.84 7.62
N GLU A 4 9.50 -18.64 7.17
CA GLU A 4 8.55 -18.27 6.11
C GLU A 4 7.66 -17.11 6.53
N ARG A 5 7.18 -17.11 7.78
CA ARG A 5 6.36 -16.03 8.32
C ARG A 5 7.17 -14.74 8.45
N ALA A 6 8.41 -14.84 8.95
CA ALA A 6 9.30 -13.68 9.05
C ALA A 6 9.60 -13.07 7.67
N LYS A 7 9.79 -13.92 6.65
CA LYS A 7 9.98 -13.47 5.27
C LYS A 7 8.74 -12.75 4.74
N ALA A 8 7.56 -13.33 4.89
CA ALA A 8 6.30 -12.73 4.44
C ALA A 8 6.01 -11.37 5.12
N GLU A 9 6.25 -11.27 6.44
CA GLU A 9 6.10 -10.02 7.18
C GLU A 9 7.11 -8.95 6.70
N GLY A 10 8.34 -9.35 6.38
CA GLY A 10 9.36 -8.47 5.81
C GLY A 10 8.97 -7.94 4.43
N GLU A 11 8.47 -8.82 3.55
CA GLU A 11 7.97 -8.44 2.22
C GLU A 11 6.77 -7.50 2.31
N ALA A 12 5.82 -7.78 3.21
CA ALA A 12 4.64 -6.94 3.42
C ALA A 12 5.05 -5.53 3.87
N LYS A 13 5.97 -5.45 4.85
CA LYS A 13 6.50 -4.17 5.32
C LYS A 13 7.22 -3.41 4.20
N GLY A 14 8.06 -4.08 3.41
CA GLY A 14 8.76 -3.47 2.29
C GLY A 14 7.81 -2.88 1.23
N ASN A 15 6.75 -3.62 0.91
CA ASN A 15 5.73 -3.18 -0.04
C ASN A 15 4.93 -1.98 0.50
N ALA A 16 4.52 -2.01 1.77
CA ALA A 16 3.80 -0.91 2.41
C ALA A 16 4.64 0.38 2.37
N GLU A 17 5.93 0.30 2.74
CA GLU A 17 6.83 1.48 2.69
C GLU A 17 7.05 1.99 1.27
N THR A 18 7.15 1.11 0.27
CA THR A 18 7.28 1.51 -1.15
C THR A 18 6.06 2.29 -1.62
N ILE A 19 4.85 1.82 -1.28
CA ILE A 19 3.60 2.54 -1.59
C ILE A 19 3.59 3.90 -0.88
N CYS A 20 3.94 3.94 0.41
CA CYS A 20 3.97 5.19 1.20
C CYS A 20 4.91 6.23 0.59
N GLN A 21 6.14 5.85 0.25
CA GLN A 21 7.11 6.73 -0.40
C GLN A 21 6.58 7.26 -1.73
N TYR A 22 5.94 6.40 -2.53
CA TYR A 22 5.38 6.81 -3.80
C TYR A 22 4.28 7.87 -3.63
N ILE A 23 3.31 7.63 -2.74
CA ILE A 23 2.20 8.57 -2.53
C ILE A 23 2.65 9.87 -1.85
N GLU A 24 3.70 9.81 -1.01
CA GLU A 24 4.34 11.00 -0.44
C GLU A 24 4.99 11.86 -1.54
N VAL A 25 5.79 11.25 -2.43
CA VAL A 25 6.42 11.96 -3.54
C VAL A 25 5.38 12.57 -4.47
N ARG A 26 4.27 11.88 -4.73
CA ARG A 26 3.26 12.32 -5.69
C ARG A 26 2.27 13.35 -5.15
N PHE A 27 1.89 13.25 -3.88
CA PHE A 27 0.80 14.04 -3.29
C PHE A 27 1.23 14.85 -2.06
N GLY A 28 2.48 14.71 -1.61
CA GLY A 28 3.01 15.45 -0.46
C GLY A 28 2.31 15.11 0.85
N ALA A 29 2.29 16.08 1.76
CA ALA A 29 1.76 15.92 3.12
C ALA A 29 0.28 15.53 3.19
N GLU A 30 -0.51 15.82 2.16
CA GLU A 30 -1.93 15.44 2.10
C GLU A 30 -2.14 13.91 2.07
N SER A 31 -1.10 13.17 1.66
CA SER A 31 -1.13 11.70 1.63
C SER A 31 -0.97 11.03 3.00
N GLN A 32 -0.65 11.77 4.07
CA GLN A 32 -0.24 11.18 5.36
C GLN A 32 -1.26 10.17 5.91
N SER A 33 -2.55 10.51 5.92
CA SER A 33 -3.60 9.61 6.41
C SER A 33 -3.73 8.33 5.56
N LEU A 34 -3.43 8.44 4.26
CA LEU A 34 -3.41 7.31 3.35
C LEU A 34 -2.19 6.42 3.59
N GLN A 35 -1.03 7.00 3.87
CA GLN A 35 0.17 6.25 4.28
C GLN A 35 -0.08 5.47 5.57
N ASP A 36 -0.71 6.10 6.57
CA ASP A 36 -1.04 5.45 7.83
C ASP A 36 -1.96 4.25 7.60
N THR A 37 -2.93 4.39 6.69
CA THR A 37 -3.80 3.28 6.27
C THR A 37 -2.99 2.15 5.64
N VAL A 38 -2.11 2.46 4.68
CA VAL A 38 -1.27 1.46 4.00
C VAL A 38 -0.38 0.69 4.97
N ARG A 39 0.19 1.36 5.99
CA ARG A 39 1.05 0.71 7.00
C ARG A 39 0.33 -0.31 7.87
N THR A 40 -1.01 -0.26 7.94
CA THR A 40 -1.81 -1.27 8.65
C THR A 40 -2.05 -2.54 7.84
N ILE A 41 -1.73 -2.53 6.54
CA ILE A 41 -1.95 -3.66 5.65
C ILE A 41 -0.80 -4.66 5.81
N THR A 42 -1.13 -5.87 6.28
CA THR A 42 -0.17 -6.99 6.43
C THR A 42 -0.34 -8.06 5.36
N ASP A 43 -1.40 -7.98 4.55
CA ASP A 43 -1.70 -8.90 3.47
C ASP A 43 -0.89 -8.56 2.21
N LEU A 44 -0.01 -9.48 1.83
CA LEU A 44 0.88 -9.34 0.67
C LEU A 44 0.12 -9.25 -0.66
N ASP A 45 -1.01 -9.94 -0.81
CA ASP A 45 -1.78 -9.94 -2.04
C ASP A 45 -2.49 -8.59 -2.21
N VAL A 46 -3.01 -8.03 -1.11
CA VAL A 46 -3.58 -6.67 -1.10
C VAL A 46 -2.51 -5.64 -1.50
N LEU A 47 -1.33 -5.68 -0.87
CA LEU A 47 -0.23 -4.77 -1.16
C LEU A 47 0.26 -4.88 -2.61
N SER A 48 0.37 -6.11 -3.13
CA SER A 48 0.78 -6.37 -4.52
C SER A 48 -0.23 -5.79 -5.52
N ARG A 49 -1.54 -5.90 -5.25
CA ARG A 49 -2.58 -5.28 -6.08
C ARG A 49 -2.48 -3.76 -6.11
N ILE A 50 -2.14 -3.14 -4.98
CA ILE A 50 -1.94 -1.68 -4.90
C ILE A 50 -0.71 -1.27 -5.70
N ILE A 51 0.46 -1.91 -5.49
CA ILE A 51 1.71 -1.60 -6.21
C ILE A 51 1.51 -1.64 -7.72
N ASN A 52 0.82 -2.66 -8.23
CA ASN A 52 0.59 -2.85 -9.67
C ASN A 52 -0.33 -1.81 -10.32
N ARG A 53 -0.97 -0.93 -9.53
CA ARG A 53 -1.95 0.04 -10.03
C ARG A 53 -1.70 1.46 -9.56
N ILE A 54 -0.91 1.67 -8.52
CA ILE A 54 -0.71 3.00 -7.92
C ILE A 54 -0.02 3.97 -8.89
N PHE A 55 0.76 3.48 -9.85
CA PHE A 55 1.47 4.34 -10.81
C PHE A 55 0.56 5.00 -11.85
N VAL A 56 -0.62 4.43 -12.15
CA VAL A 56 -1.58 5.00 -13.12
C VAL A 56 -2.52 6.04 -12.51
N VAL A 57 -2.54 6.15 -11.18
CA VAL A 57 -3.42 7.05 -10.44
C VAL A 57 -2.92 8.48 -10.53
N ASN A 58 -3.77 9.45 -10.90
CA ASN A 58 -3.35 10.84 -11.08
C ASN A 58 -3.65 11.73 -9.88
N HIS A 59 -4.65 11.37 -9.08
CA HIS A 59 -5.15 12.19 -7.99
C HIS A 59 -5.15 11.42 -6.67
N LEU A 60 -5.03 12.14 -5.55
CA LEU A 60 -5.03 11.53 -4.23
C LEU A 60 -6.33 10.74 -3.94
N ASP A 61 -7.48 11.24 -4.40
CA ASP A 61 -8.76 10.55 -4.19
C ASP A 61 -8.86 9.24 -4.98
N GLU A 62 -8.30 9.18 -6.18
CA GLU A 62 -8.16 7.93 -6.93
C GLU A 62 -7.26 6.93 -6.19
N ALA A 63 -6.20 7.41 -5.51
CA ALA A 63 -5.32 6.55 -4.71
C ALA A 63 -6.07 5.97 -3.50
N LYS A 64 -6.89 6.79 -2.84
CA LYS A 64 -7.78 6.35 -1.75
C LYS A 64 -8.76 5.29 -2.25
N THR A 65 -9.43 5.52 -3.38
CA THR A 65 -10.36 4.56 -3.98
C THR A 65 -9.66 3.25 -4.35
N LEU A 66 -8.46 3.31 -4.93
CA LEU A 66 -7.67 2.12 -5.25
C LEU A 66 -7.39 1.29 -4.00
N ILE A 67 -6.87 1.91 -2.94
CA ILE A 67 -6.55 1.23 -1.68
C ILE A 67 -7.82 0.65 -1.04
N GLN A 68 -8.92 1.40 -0.98
CA GLN A 68 -10.19 0.89 -0.46
C GLN A 68 -10.73 -0.31 -1.27
N SER A 69 -10.66 -0.24 -2.60
CA SER A 69 -11.12 -1.34 -3.47
C SER A 69 -10.28 -2.61 -3.33
N SER A 70 -9.02 -2.48 -2.92
CA SER A 70 -8.09 -3.61 -2.79
C SER A 70 -8.46 -4.58 -1.65
N PHE A 71 -9.28 -4.13 -0.69
CA PHE A 71 -9.84 -4.93 0.40
C PHE A 71 -11.14 -5.66 0.03
N VAL A 72 -11.86 -5.19 -1.00
CA VAL A 72 -13.21 -5.68 -1.35
C VAL A 72 -13.17 -6.81 -2.38
N SER A 73 -12.05 -7.02 -3.08
CA SER A 73 -11.86 -8.18 -3.96
C SER A 73 -11.54 -9.44 -3.15
N GLN A 74 -12.60 -10.16 -2.76
CA GLN A 74 -12.59 -11.60 -2.44
C GLN A 74 -13.60 -12.31 -3.32
#